data_AF-A0A961Z9S8-F1
#
_entry.id   AF-A0A961Z9S8-F1
#
_cell.length_a   1.000
_cell.length_b   1.000
_cell.length_c   1.000
_cell.angle_alpha   90.00
_cell.angle_beta   90.00
_cell.angle_gamma   90.00
#
_symmetry.space_group_name_H-M   'P 1'
#
loop_
_entity.id
_entity.type
_entity.pdbx_description
1 polymer ?
#
loop_
_entity_poly.entity_id
_entity_poly.type
_entity_poly.pdbx_seq_one_letter_code
_entity_poly.pdbx_strand_id
1 'polypeptide(L)'
;MGEIELPRSKNVLSQLDLIEATAKRAEQRQREKQESPGSESNIYGLLNELRRDIQSLKAEQAAQSPPTVPHQDRQLHDLLSELHRDIELLKGEQAALTNQQHERQLQAMLFELRQDISHLSSQTDAYSKWSPRELPRQQSAGLALSIGIPLGILGGVGAAVVLLMLTGQLNMGPMMRAPSERMAPPAAVVATPEQLIETAGALLRKGDIAFARRVLSNAVAQGSTTATLLLAKTYDPELLAQAYNPSAAAPDLARAEKLYESAAGAGSFEAATRLEQLRKNR
;
A
#
# COMPACT_ATOMS: atom_id res chain seq x y z
N MET A 1 -17.25 66.91 31.50
CA MET A 1 -16.05 66.93 30.63
C MET A 1 -15.20 65.74 31.01
N GLY A 2 -15.16 64.71 30.16
CA GLY A 2 -14.35 63.50 30.37
C GLY A 2 -13.64 63.17 29.07
N GLU A 3 -12.33 63.32 29.05
CA GLU A 3 -11.46 62.98 27.93
C GLU A 3 -11.36 61.46 27.77
N ILE A 4 -11.55 61.00 26.55
CA ILE A 4 -11.37 59.60 26.14
C ILE A 4 -9.98 59.50 25.51
N GLU A 5 -9.00 58.98 26.25
CA GLU A 5 -7.69 58.62 25.71
C GLU A 5 -7.77 57.32 24.90
N LEU A 6 -7.41 57.39 23.61
CA LEU A 6 -7.20 56.21 22.76
C LEU A 6 -5.79 55.63 22.95
N PRO A 7 -5.63 54.31 23.15
CA PRO A 7 -4.33 53.68 23.25
C PRO A 7 -3.67 53.44 21.88
N ARG A 8 -2.53 54.13 21.75
CA ARG A 8 -1.38 54.01 20.83
C ARG A 8 -1.23 52.74 19.96
N SER A 9 -1.27 53.04 18.65
CA SER A 9 -0.79 52.36 17.44
C SER A 9 0.70 51.92 17.41
N LYS A 10 1.22 51.22 18.43
CA LYS A 10 2.63 50.73 18.40
C LYS A 10 2.79 49.24 18.09
N ASN A 11 1.71 48.45 18.07
CA ASN A 11 1.81 46.99 17.95
C ASN A 11 1.75 46.48 16.49
N VAL A 12 1.32 47.31 15.54
CA VAL A 12 1.12 46.87 14.13
C VAL A 12 2.42 46.90 13.33
N LEU A 13 3.33 47.85 13.61
CA LEU A 13 4.60 47.97 12.91
C LEU A 13 5.54 46.78 13.21
N SER A 14 5.54 46.25 14.44
CA SER A 14 6.38 45.11 14.82
C SER A 14 5.96 43.78 14.18
N GLN A 15 4.69 43.64 13.78
CA GLN A 15 4.22 42.41 13.13
C GLN A 15 4.60 42.34 11.65
N LEU A 16 4.69 43.49 10.97
CA LEU A 16 5.10 43.57 9.57
C LEU A 16 6.57 43.17 9.38
N ASP A 17 7.47 43.65 10.25
CA ASP A 17 8.90 43.29 10.19
C ASP A 17 9.14 41.79 10.42
N LEU A 18 8.32 41.16 11.27
CA LEU A 18 8.42 39.73 11.56
C LEU A 18 7.96 38.86 10.38
N ILE A 19 6.94 39.32 9.64
CA ILE A 19 6.45 38.62 8.43
C ILE A 19 7.49 38.71 7.32
N GLU A 20 8.13 39.85 7.12
CA GLU A 20 9.15 40.00 6.07
C GLU A 20 10.40 39.15 6.36
N ALA A 21 10.81 39.06 7.63
CA ALA A 21 11.94 38.21 8.04
C ALA A 21 11.67 36.71 7.83
N THR A 22 10.42 36.26 7.98
CA THR A 22 10.06 34.85 7.75
C THR A 22 9.96 34.50 6.27
N ALA A 23 9.51 35.44 5.42
CA ALA A 23 9.48 35.26 3.97
C ALA A 23 10.89 35.09 3.38
N LYS A 24 11.85 35.94 3.78
CA LYS A 24 13.26 35.84 3.31
C LYS A 24 13.93 34.53 3.73
N ARG A 25 13.64 34.02 4.93
CA ARG A 25 14.16 32.71 5.39
C ARG A 25 13.55 31.53 4.62
N ALA A 26 12.29 31.63 4.19
CA ALA A 26 11.65 30.61 3.38
C ALA A 26 12.25 30.53 1.97
N GLU A 27 12.53 31.69 1.35
CA GLU A 27 13.20 31.75 0.04
C GLU A 27 14.62 31.19 0.10
N GLN A 28 15.37 31.48 1.17
CA GLN A 28 16.73 30.97 1.32
C GLN A 28 16.77 29.44 1.49
N ARG A 29 15.80 28.86 2.22
CA ARG A 29 15.64 27.40 2.30
C ARG A 29 15.21 26.77 0.97
N GLN A 30 14.52 27.50 0.10
CA GLN A 30 14.19 27.02 -1.24
C GLN A 30 15.41 27.05 -2.17
N ARG A 31 16.28 28.06 -2.05
CA ARG A 31 17.56 28.10 -2.79
C ARG A 31 18.51 26.99 -2.34
N GLU A 32 18.64 26.75 -1.03
CA GLU A 32 19.46 25.64 -0.51
C GLU A 32 18.94 24.25 -0.93
N LYS A 33 17.63 24.09 -1.15
CA LYS A 33 17.07 22.84 -1.67
C LYS A 33 17.23 22.67 -3.19
N GLN A 34 17.46 23.75 -3.94
CA GLN A 34 17.62 23.69 -5.39
C GLN A 34 19.08 23.52 -5.84
N GLU A 35 20.07 23.73 -4.96
CA GLU A 35 21.49 23.64 -5.29
C GLU A 35 22.16 22.28 -5.03
N SER A 36 21.41 21.18 -4.88
CA SER A 36 22.01 19.83 -4.86
C SER A 36 21.66 18.95 -6.07
N PRO A 37 22.08 19.29 -7.30
CA PRO A 37 21.96 18.41 -8.47
C PRO A 37 23.15 17.43 -8.68
N GLY A 38 24.04 17.24 -7.69
CA GLY A 38 25.33 16.56 -7.92
C GLY A 38 25.44 15.07 -7.58
N SER A 39 24.48 14.46 -6.89
CA SER A 39 24.69 13.10 -6.34
C SER A 39 24.34 11.98 -7.32
N GLU A 40 23.26 12.10 -8.08
CA GLU A 40 22.79 10.99 -8.94
C GLU A 40 23.62 10.83 -10.22
N SER A 41 24.06 11.93 -10.85
CA SER A 41 24.89 11.86 -12.06
C SER A 41 26.25 11.22 -11.80
N ASN A 42 26.82 11.44 -10.60
CA ASN A 42 28.08 10.81 -10.19
C ASN A 42 27.95 9.29 -9.99
N ILE A 43 26.80 8.80 -9.52
CA ILE A 43 26.56 7.36 -9.33
C ILE A 43 26.50 6.62 -10.67
N TYR A 44 25.81 7.18 -11.66
CA TYR A 44 25.76 6.58 -13.00
C TYR A 44 27.13 6.62 -13.72
N GLY A 45 27.94 7.66 -13.48
CA GLY A 45 29.32 7.72 -13.96
C GLY A 45 30.19 6.59 -13.42
N LEU A 46 30.19 6.41 -12.09
CA LEU A 46 30.94 5.35 -11.40
C LEU A 46 30.52 3.95 -11.85
N LEU A 47 29.22 3.71 -12.05
CA LEU A 47 28.72 2.40 -12.52
C LEU A 47 29.22 2.06 -13.93
N ASN A 48 29.29 3.05 -14.83
CA ASN A 48 29.76 2.84 -16.19
C ASN A 48 31.28 2.63 -16.27
N GLU A 49 32.04 3.24 -15.35
CA GLU A 49 33.48 3.02 -15.22
C GLU A 49 33.78 1.62 -14.68
N LEU A 50 33.12 1.22 -13.59
CA LEU A 50 33.24 -0.13 -13.03
C LEU A 50 32.89 -1.23 -14.05
N ARG A 51 31.86 -1.00 -14.88
CA ARG A 51 31.47 -1.94 -15.94
C ARG A 51 32.58 -2.12 -16.98
N ARG A 52 33.31 -1.06 -17.32
CA ARG A 52 34.43 -1.10 -18.28
C ARG A 52 35.59 -1.90 -17.71
N ASP A 53 35.91 -1.72 -16.43
CA ASP A 53 37.01 -2.44 -15.78
C ASP A 53 36.74 -3.94 -15.64
N ILE A 54 35.48 -4.32 -15.34
CA ILE A 54 35.10 -5.74 -15.32
C ILE A 54 35.27 -6.37 -16.71
N GLN A 55 34.96 -5.63 -17.78
CA GLN A 55 35.14 -6.12 -19.14
C GLN A 55 36.61 -6.24 -19.55
N SER A 56 37.46 -5.29 -19.14
CA SER A 56 38.89 -5.35 -19.44
C SER A 56 39.57 -6.51 -18.70
N LEU A 57 39.26 -6.73 -17.42
CA LEU A 57 39.75 -7.88 -16.65
C LEU A 57 39.30 -9.21 -17.25
N LYS A 58 38.06 -9.29 -17.74
CA LYS A 58 37.56 -10.50 -18.41
C LYS A 58 38.27 -10.77 -19.73
N ALA A 59 38.57 -9.72 -20.51
CA ALA A 59 39.35 -9.84 -21.74
C ALA A 59 40.80 -10.24 -21.47
N GLU A 60 41.40 -9.72 -20.40
CA GLU A 60 42.76 -10.06 -20.01
C GLU A 60 42.87 -11.49 -19.47
N GLN A 61 41.90 -11.96 -18.66
CA GLN A 61 41.82 -13.36 -18.26
C GLN A 61 41.65 -14.31 -19.46
N ALA A 62 40.90 -13.89 -20.48
CA ALA A 62 40.75 -14.65 -21.72
C ALA A 62 42.05 -14.71 -22.54
N ALA A 63 42.90 -13.69 -22.47
CA ALA A 63 44.19 -13.65 -23.14
C ALA A 63 45.29 -14.42 -22.36
N GLN A 64 45.21 -14.50 -21.04
CA GLN A 64 46.20 -15.15 -20.18
C GLN A 64 45.98 -16.66 -20.00
N SER A 65 44.82 -17.20 -20.40
CA SER A 65 44.53 -18.63 -20.32
C SER A 65 44.89 -19.32 -21.65
N PRO A 66 45.96 -20.14 -21.74
CA PRO A 66 46.21 -20.95 -22.94
C PRO A 66 45.05 -21.94 -23.17
N PRO A 67 44.68 -22.23 -24.43
CA PRO A 67 43.53 -23.06 -24.77
C PRO A 67 43.84 -24.55 -24.59
N THR A 68 43.98 -24.98 -23.34
CA THR A 68 43.84 -26.39 -22.97
C THR A 68 42.72 -26.48 -21.98
N VAL A 69 41.51 -26.23 -22.47
CA VAL A 69 40.27 -26.58 -21.76
C VAL A 69 40.21 -28.11 -21.76
N PRO A 70 40.36 -28.79 -20.62
CA PRO A 70 40.19 -30.24 -20.57
C PRO A 70 38.81 -30.58 -21.11
N HIS A 71 38.68 -31.69 -21.85
CA HIS A 71 37.41 -32.13 -22.46
C HIS A 71 36.22 -32.12 -21.49
N GLN A 72 36.50 -32.31 -20.20
CA GLN A 72 35.54 -32.32 -19.10
C GLN A 72 34.88 -30.94 -18.87
N ASP A 73 35.59 -29.84 -19.10
CA ASP A 73 35.05 -28.49 -18.95
C ASP A 73 34.09 -28.15 -20.10
N ARG A 74 34.30 -28.68 -21.31
CA ARG A 74 33.33 -28.54 -22.41
C ARG A 74 32.02 -29.26 -22.09
N GLN A 75 32.09 -30.48 -21.57
CA GLN A 75 30.90 -31.22 -21.16
C GLN A 75 30.13 -30.50 -20.05
N LEU A 76 30.85 -29.89 -19.08
CA LEU A 76 30.21 -29.07 -18.05
C LEU A 76 29.55 -27.82 -18.64
N HIS A 77 30.18 -27.15 -19.60
CA HIS A 77 29.58 -25.98 -20.26
C HIS A 77 28.34 -26.35 -21.07
N ASP A 78 28.36 -27.48 -21.78
CA ASP A 78 27.21 -27.98 -22.54
C ASP A 78 26.04 -28.29 -21.59
N LEU A 79 26.30 -29.03 -20.50
CA LEU A 79 25.29 -29.32 -19.46
C LEU A 79 24.74 -28.06 -18.79
N LEU A 80 25.60 -27.08 -18.48
CA LEU A 80 25.16 -25.82 -17.89
C LEU A 80 24.29 -25.02 -18.87
N SER A 81 24.61 -25.04 -20.16
CA SER A 81 23.83 -24.35 -21.19
C SER A 81 22.46 -25.00 -21.39
N GLU A 82 22.38 -26.33 -21.32
CA GLU A 82 21.14 -27.09 -21.38
C GLU A 82 20.26 -26.80 -20.15
N LEU A 83 20.84 -26.86 -18.95
CA LEU A 83 20.13 -26.54 -17.71
C LEU A 83 19.63 -25.09 -17.68
N HIS A 84 20.40 -24.15 -18.24
CA HIS A 84 19.97 -22.77 -18.34
C HIS A 84 18.75 -22.61 -19.27
N ARG A 85 18.74 -23.33 -20.40
CA ARG A 85 17.62 -23.35 -21.33
C ARG A 85 16.36 -23.94 -20.69
N ASP A 86 16.49 -25.01 -19.92
CA ASP A 86 15.38 -25.63 -19.18
C ASP A 86 14.80 -24.69 -18.12
N ILE A 87 15.65 -23.96 -17.39
CA ILE A 87 15.20 -22.95 -16.41
C ILE A 87 14.38 -21.85 -17.10
N GLU A 88 14.82 -21.37 -18.26
CA GLU A 88 14.08 -20.34 -19.00
C GLU A 88 12.75 -20.88 -19.56
N LEU A 89 12.70 -22.14 -20.00
CA LEU A 89 11.44 -22.79 -20.38
C LEU A 89 10.47 -22.90 -19.20
N LEU A 90 10.94 -23.36 -18.04
CA LEU A 90 10.12 -23.47 -16.83
C LEU A 90 9.61 -22.11 -16.34
N LYS A 91 10.43 -21.05 -16.44
CA LYS A 91 9.97 -19.68 -16.14
C LYS A 91 8.88 -19.23 -17.11
N GLY A 92 9.02 -19.55 -18.40
CA GLY A 92 8.00 -19.29 -19.41
C GLY A 92 6.68 -20.00 -19.09
N GLU A 93 6.73 -21.27 -18.70
CA GLU A 93 5.54 -22.04 -18.28
C GLU A 93 4.88 -21.47 -17.03
N GLN A 94 5.66 -21.08 -16.01
CA GLN A 94 5.12 -20.44 -14.81
C GLN A 94 4.46 -19.08 -15.13
N ALA A 95 5.05 -18.30 -16.03
CA ALA A 95 4.45 -17.05 -16.49
C ALA A 95 3.13 -17.31 -17.24
N ALA A 96 3.06 -18.36 -18.06
CA ALA A 96 1.83 -18.74 -18.74
C ALA A 96 0.74 -19.21 -17.75
N LEU A 97 1.10 -20.02 -16.74
CA LEU A 97 0.17 -20.49 -15.71
C LEU A 97 -0.37 -19.36 -14.86
N THR A 98 0.49 -18.43 -14.43
CA THR A 98 0.04 -17.26 -13.67
C THR A 98 -0.86 -16.37 -14.51
N ASN A 99 -0.55 -16.16 -15.80
CA ASN A 99 -1.41 -15.39 -16.69
C ASN A 99 -2.78 -16.08 -16.90
N GLN A 100 -2.79 -17.40 -17.06
CA GLN A 100 -4.03 -18.19 -17.15
C GLN A 100 -4.87 -18.11 -15.86
N GLN A 101 -4.23 -18.13 -14.69
CA GLN A 101 -4.93 -17.94 -13.41
C GLN A 101 -5.53 -16.54 -13.29
N HIS A 102 -4.79 -15.49 -13.68
CA HIS A 102 -5.31 -14.13 -13.71
C HIS A 102 -6.48 -13.99 -14.67
N GLU A 103 -6.41 -14.60 -15.85
CA GLU A 103 -7.51 -14.58 -16.82
C GLU A 103 -8.77 -15.28 -16.28
N ARG A 104 -8.62 -16.45 -15.63
CA ARG A 104 -9.75 -17.12 -14.96
C ARG A 104 -10.35 -16.25 -13.84
N GLN A 105 -9.52 -15.55 -13.08
CA GLN A 105 -9.98 -14.64 -12.03
C GLN A 105 -10.75 -13.44 -12.61
N LEU A 106 -10.26 -12.85 -13.72
CA LEU A 106 -10.98 -11.79 -14.44
C LEU A 106 -12.32 -12.27 -14.96
N GLN A 107 -12.38 -13.48 -15.54
CA GLN A 107 -13.63 -14.07 -16.01
C GLN A 107 -14.62 -14.31 -14.86
N ALA A 108 -14.15 -14.77 -13.71
CA ALA A 108 -14.99 -14.95 -12.52
C ALA A 108 -15.57 -13.62 -12.03
N MET A 109 -14.75 -12.57 -11.93
CA MET A 109 -15.22 -11.23 -11.54
C MET A 109 -16.22 -10.64 -12.54
N LEU A 110 -15.98 -10.83 -13.85
CA LEU A 110 -16.93 -10.37 -14.88
C LEU A 110 -18.27 -11.10 -14.80
N PHE A 111 -18.26 -12.38 -14.44
CA PHE A 111 -19.47 -13.16 -14.24
C PHE A 111 -20.26 -12.66 -13.02
N GLU A 112 -19.59 -12.42 -11.91
CA GLU A 112 -20.20 -11.87 -10.68
C GLU A 112 -20.80 -10.48 -10.94
N LEU A 113 -20.05 -9.58 -11.58
CA LEU A 113 -20.55 -8.24 -11.93
C LEU A 113 -21.79 -8.30 -12.84
N ARG A 114 -21.84 -9.26 -13.76
CA ARG A 114 -23.01 -9.47 -14.63
C ARG A 114 -24.24 -9.93 -13.84
N GLN A 115 -24.05 -10.77 -12.82
CA GLN A 115 -25.14 -11.19 -11.94
C GLN A 115 -25.68 -10.01 -11.13
N ASP A 116 -24.80 -9.16 -10.59
CA ASP A 116 -25.21 -7.98 -9.82
C ASP A 116 -26.00 -6.98 -10.66
N ILE A 117 -25.57 -6.71 -11.91
CA ILE A 117 -26.31 -5.84 -12.84
C ILE A 117 -27.70 -6.42 -13.11
N SER A 118 -27.80 -7.74 -13.28
CA SER A 118 -29.10 -8.40 -13.46
C SER A 118 -29.99 -8.28 -12.24
N HIS A 119 -29.42 -8.35 -11.03
CA HIS A 119 -30.16 -8.21 -9.78
C HIS A 119 -30.61 -6.76 -9.54
N LEU A 120 -29.77 -5.77 -9.85
CA LEU A 120 -30.14 -4.36 -9.81
C LEU A 120 -31.25 -4.03 -10.82
N SER A 121 -31.18 -4.61 -12.02
CA SER A 121 -32.22 -4.43 -13.04
C SER A 121 -33.58 -4.97 -12.59
N SER A 122 -33.61 -6.15 -11.95
CA SER A 122 -34.87 -6.72 -11.44
C SER A 122 -35.45 -5.91 -10.29
N GLN A 123 -34.61 -5.27 -9.46
CA GLN A 123 -35.08 -4.32 -8.44
C GLN A 123 -35.68 -3.05 -9.06
N THR A 124 -35.07 -2.50 -10.11
CA THR A 124 -35.63 -1.31 -10.78
C THR A 124 -36.98 -1.58 -11.44
N ASP A 125 -37.20 -2.78 -11.97
CA ASP A 125 -38.51 -3.19 -12.50
C ASP A 125 -39.57 -3.34 -11.41
N ALA A 126 -39.16 -3.74 -10.19
CA ALA A 126 -40.06 -3.76 -9.04
C ALA A 126 -40.48 -2.34 -8.60
N TYR A 127 -39.57 -1.37 -8.71
CA TYR A 127 -39.85 0.03 -8.40
C TYR A 127 -40.70 0.72 -9.49
N SER A 128 -40.51 0.39 -10.77
CA SER A 128 -41.31 0.98 -11.86
C SER A 128 -42.78 0.51 -11.84
N LYS A 129 -43.07 -0.62 -11.17
CA LYS A 129 -44.43 -1.14 -10.98
C LYS A 129 -45.23 -0.45 -9.87
N TRP A 130 -44.58 0.38 -9.05
CA TRP A 130 -45.27 1.33 -8.18
C TRP A 130 -45.67 2.56 -8.99
N SER A 131 -46.75 2.44 -9.76
CA SER A 131 -47.41 3.60 -10.35
C SER A 131 -48.00 4.48 -9.24
N PRO A 132 -47.98 5.82 -9.38
CA PRO A 132 -48.62 6.71 -8.42
C PRO A 132 -50.13 6.43 -8.43
N ARG A 133 -50.61 5.72 -7.40
CA ARG A 133 -52.04 5.66 -7.12
C ARG A 133 -52.51 7.08 -6.86
N GLU A 134 -53.48 7.49 -7.66
CA GLU A 134 -54.17 8.77 -7.69
C GLU A 134 -54.15 9.49 -6.33
N LEU A 135 -53.37 10.56 -6.23
CA LEU A 135 -53.50 11.52 -5.15
C LEU A 135 -54.94 12.08 -5.20
N PRO A 136 -55.73 11.96 -4.12
CA PRO A 136 -57.08 12.48 -4.12
C PRO A 136 -57.01 13.98 -4.37
N ARG A 137 -57.72 14.44 -5.41
CA ARG A 137 -57.94 15.86 -5.71
C ARG A 137 -58.58 16.53 -4.49
N GLN A 138 -57.75 17.17 -3.66
CA GLN A 138 -58.24 17.97 -2.55
C GLN A 138 -58.85 19.24 -3.13
N GLN A 139 -60.18 19.32 -3.06
CA GLN A 139 -60.94 20.50 -3.45
C GLN A 139 -60.56 21.65 -2.52
N SER A 140 -59.86 22.64 -3.06
CA SER A 140 -59.60 23.91 -2.39
C SER A 140 -60.87 24.76 -2.41
N ALA A 141 -61.76 24.54 -1.45
CA ALA A 141 -62.68 25.58 -0.99
C ALA A 141 -61.94 26.37 0.08
N GLY A 142 -61.69 27.65 -0.21
CA GLY A 142 -60.86 28.51 0.62
C GLY A 142 -61.43 28.75 2.00
N LEU A 143 -60.55 29.04 2.95
CA LEU A 143 -60.82 29.93 4.07
C LEU A 143 -59.48 30.45 4.60
N ALA A 144 -59.32 31.76 4.56
CA ALA A 144 -58.29 32.50 5.24
C ALA A 144 -58.51 32.40 6.75
N LEU A 145 -57.47 32.07 7.52
CA LEU A 145 -57.38 32.52 8.91
C LEU A 145 -55.93 32.53 9.39
N SER A 146 -55.53 33.75 9.76
CA SER A 146 -54.30 34.11 10.44
C SER A 146 -54.41 33.76 11.91
N ILE A 147 -53.60 32.83 12.42
CA ILE A 147 -53.30 32.69 13.85
C ILE A 147 -51.86 32.20 13.98
N GLY A 148 -51.05 32.93 14.76
CA GLY A 148 -49.67 32.57 15.07
C GLY A 148 -49.50 31.77 16.36
N ILE A 149 -48.22 31.78 16.80
CA ILE A 149 -47.64 31.32 18.08
C ILE A 149 -47.30 29.79 18.11
N PRO A 150 -46.33 29.31 18.92
CA PRO A 150 -44.87 29.40 18.81
C PRO A 150 -44.13 28.03 18.95
N LEU A 151 -42.80 28.07 18.97
CA LEU A 151 -41.84 27.03 19.38
C LEU A 151 -42.29 26.14 20.56
N GLY A 152 -42.03 24.82 20.48
CA GLY A 152 -41.88 23.99 21.67
C GLY A 152 -41.91 22.45 21.54
N ILE A 153 -40.76 21.85 21.20
CA ILE A 153 -40.18 20.58 21.72
C ILE A 153 -40.88 19.20 21.44
N LEU A 154 -40.04 18.30 20.89
CA LEU A 154 -39.86 16.86 21.17
C LEU A 154 -40.63 15.80 20.35
N GLY A 155 -39.88 15.03 19.56
CA GLY A 155 -40.21 13.62 19.32
C GLY A 155 -39.89 13.05 17.93
N GLY A 156 -38.65 12.59 17.74
CA GLY A 156 -38.41 11.28 17.10
C GLY A 156 -38.39 11.17 15.57
N VAL A 157 -37.15 11.05 15.06
CA VAL A 157 -36.70 10.12 14.00
C VAL A 157 -37.37 10.19 12.61
N GLY A 158 -36.65 10.83 11.69
CA GLY A 158 -36.33 10.24 10.38
C GLY A 158 -37.38 10.36 9.28
N ALA A 159 -37.33 11.46 8.51
CA ALA A 159 -37.61 11.47 7.07
C ALA A 159 -37.40 12.90 6.52
N ALA A 160 -37.14 12.97 5.22
CA ALA A 160 -37.20 14.16 4.38
C ALA A 160 -35.93 15.03 4.27
N VAL A 161 -34.91 14.42 3.65
CA VAL A 161 -34.36 14.99 2.41
C VAL A 161 -35.53 15.28 1.45
N VAL A 162 -35.43 16.38 0.69
CA VAL A 162 -36.40 16.90 -0.32
C VAL A 162 -37.25 18.05 0.20
N LEU A 163 -36.72 19.28 0.12
CA LEU A 163 -37.28 20.35 -0.74
C LEU A 163 -36.41 21.63 -0.64
N LEU A 164 -35.40 21.76 -1.50
CA LEU A 164 -34.93 23.08 -1.95
C LEU A 164 -34.25 22.94 -3.32
N MET A 165 -35.06 22.91 -4.37
CA MET A 165 -34.67 23.48 -5.66
C MET A 165 -35.40 24.81 -5.82
N LEU A 166 -34.71 25.77 -6.45
CA LEU A 166 -35.25 26.71 -7.46
C LEU A 166 -34.87 28.19 -7.26
N THR A 167 -33.60 28.52 -7.53
CA THR A 167 -33.22 29.59 -8.47
C THR A 167 -32.00 29.02 -9.22
N GLY A 168 -31.88 28.99 -10.54
CA GLY A 168 -32.46 29.84 -11.57
C GLY A 168 -31.36 30.63 -12.26
N GLN A 169 -30.36 29.97 -12.89
CA GLN A 169 -29.50 30.62 -13.88
C GLN A 169 -28.92 29.61 -14.88
N LEU A 170 -29.53 29.59 -16.06
CA LEU A 170 -29.05 28.88 -17.25
C LEU A 170 -27.88 29.67 -17.85
N ASN A 171 -26.67 29.11 -17.76
CA ASN A 171 -25.54 29.50 -18.60
C ASN A 171 -25.05 28.25 -19.34
N MET A 172 -25.52 28.09 -20.59
CA MET A 172 -25.08 27.04 -21.50
C MET A 172 -23.91 27.57 -22.33
N GLY A 173 -22.68 27.30 -21.89
CA GLY A 173 -21.47 27.43 -22.71
C GLY A 173 -21.04 26.06 -23.26
N PRO A 174 -20.42 25.99 -24.45
CA PRO A 174 -20.21 24.73 -25.16
C PRO A 174 -19.03 23.95 -24.58
N MET A 175 -19.23 22.63 -24.49
CA MET A 175 -18.23 21.57 -24.66
C MET A 175 -16.76 21.98 -24.42
N MET A 176 -16.27 21.88 -23.18
CA MET A 176 -14.86 21.57 -22.93
C MET A 176 -14.76 20.58 -21.78
N ARG A 177 -14.48 19.33 -22.17
CA ARG A 177 -13.76 18.27 -21.45
C ARG A 177 -14.04 18.21 -19.95
N ALA A 178 -14.98 17.33 -19.60
CA ALA A 178 -15.05 16.77 -18.24
C ALA A 178 -13.62 16.39 -17.80
N PRO A 179 -13.18 16.80 -16.60
CA PRO A 179 -11.99 16.20 -16.02
C PRO A 179 -12.27 14.70 -16.02
N SER A 180 -11.43 13.94 -16.71
CA SER A 180 -11.35 12.52 -16.45
C SER A 180 -11.09 12.40 -14.95
N GLU A 181 -12.12 12.11 -14.17
CA GLU A 181 -11.98 11.29 -12.99
C GLU A 181 -11.30 10.02 -13.49
N ARG A 182 -9.96 10.06 -13.56
CA ARG A 182 -9.16 8.90 -13.21
C ARG A 182 -9.75 8.50 -11.87
N MET A 183 -10.66 7.52 -11.88
CA MET A 183 -10.87 6.66 -10.73
C MET A 183 -9.46 6.34 -10.26
N ALA A 184 -9.05 6.98 -9.16
CA ALA A 184 -7.87 6.58 -8.47
C ALA A 184 -8.02 5.07 -8.29
N PRO A 185 -6.99 4.25 -8.60
CA PRO A 185 -7.06 2.85 -8.24
C PRO A 185 -7.55 2.77 -6.80
N PRO A 186 -8.51 1.88 -6.46
CA PRO A 186 -9.00 1.76 -5.09
C PRO A 186 -7.74 1.70 -4.23
N ALA A 187 -7.58 2.68 -3.33
CA ALA A 187 -6.38 2.78 -2.51
C ALA A 187 -6.14 1.39 -1.95
N ALA A 188 -5.08 0.71 -2.43
CA ALA A 188 -4.84 -0.68 -2.09
C ALA A 188 -4.84 -0.71 -0.57
N VAL A 189 -5.83 -1.37 0.02
CA VAL A 189 -5.99 -1.41 1.47
C VAL A 189 -4.77 -2.16 1.97
N VAL A 190 -3.74 -1.42 2.39
CA VAL A 190 -2.51 -1.99 2.90
C VAL A 190 -2.92 -2.68 4.20
N ALA A 191 -2.84 -4.01 4.19
CA ALA A 191 -3.16 -4.81 5.36
C ALA A 191 -2.32 -4.34 6.55
N THR A 192 -2.97 -4.16 7.69
CA THR A 192 -2.29 -3.72 8.93
C THR A 192 -1.34 -4.83 9.39
N PRO A 193 -0.32 -4.52 10.22
CA PRO A 193 0.63 -5.54 10.65
C PRO A 193 -0.06 -6.65 11.44
N GLU A 194 -1.15 -6.36 12.16
CA GLU A 194 -1.96 -7.33 12.89
C GLU A 194 -2.69 -8.30 11.94
N GLN A 195 -3.29 -7.79 10.87
CA GLN A 195 -3.96 -8.62 9.86
C GLN A 195 -2.97 -9.56 9.15
N LEU A 196 -1.75 -9.06 8.89
CA LEU A 196 -0.67 -9.87 8.32
C LEU A 196 -0.21 -10.95 9.30
N ILE A 197 -0.08 -10.62 10.59
CA ILE A 197 0.25 -11.61 11.64
C ILE A 197 -0.82 -12.69 11.74
N GLU A 198 -2.11 -12.32 11.71
CA GLU A 198 -3.22 -13.28 11.76
C GLU A 198 -3.20 -14.20 10.53
N THR A 199 -3.01 -13.62 9.34
CA THR A 199 -2.89 -14.35 8.08
C THR A 199 -1.71 -15.32 8.11
N ALA A 200 -0.56 -14.87 8.60
CA ALA A 200 0.61 -15.73 8.78
C ALA A 200 0.34 -16.86 9.79
N GLY A 201 -0.35 -16.59 10.89
CA GLY A 201 -0.75 -17.61 11.87
C GLY A 201 -1.67 -18.67 11.27
N ALA A 202 -2.57 -18.29 10.35
CA ALA A 202 -3.38 -19.26 9.60
C ALA A 202 -2.53 -20.12 8.66
N LEU A 203 -1.53 -19.53 7.98
CA LEU A 203 -0.61 -20.25 7.11
C LEU A 203 0.29 -21.23 7.88
N LEU A 204 0.81 -20.80 9.04
CA LEU A 204 1.61 -21.63 9.94
C LEU A 204 0.82 -22.85 10.43
N ARG A 205 -0.46 -22.69 10.79
CA ARG A 205 -1.34 -23.81 11.16
C ARG A 205 -1.60 -24.79 10.01
N LYS A 206 -1.59 -24.30 8.77
CA LYS A 206 -1.68 -25.15 7.57
C LYS A 206 -0.36 -25.82 7.18
N GLY A 207 0.75 -25.44 7.83
CA GLY A 207 2.09 -25.93 7.50
C GLY A 207 2.75 -25.21 6.33
N ASP A 208 2.16 -24.12 5.82
CA ASP A 208 2.76 -23.33 4.75
C ASP A 208 3.72 -22.27 5.33
N ILE A 209 4.90 -22.73 5.72
CA ILE A 209 5.93 -21.92 6.38
C ILE A 209 6.52 -20.90 5.41
N ALA A 210 6.67 -21.26 4.13
CA ALA A 210 7.26 -20.38 3.12
C ALA A 210 6.38 -19.14 2.88
N PHE A 211 5.07 -19.33 2.75
CA PHE A 211 4.14 -18.22 2.57
C PHE A 211 3.99 -17.41 3.86
N ALA A 212 3.94 -18.06 5.03
CA ALA A 212 3.92 -17.39 6.33
C ALA A 212 5.13 -16.45 6.51
N ARG A 213 6.34 -16.90 6.15
CA ARG A 213 7.56 -16.07 6.20
C ARG A 213 7.45 -14.81 5.33
N ARG A 214 6.85 -14.92 4.14
CA ARG A 214 6.64 -13.75 3.26
C ARG A 214 5.67 -12.74 3.87
N VAL A 215 4.54 -13.23 4.37
CA VAL A 215 3.52 -12.40 5.02
C VAL A 215 4.08 -11.71 6.27
N LEU A 216 4.81 -12.44 7.11
CA LEU A 216 5.49 -11.88 8.29
C LEU A 216 6.57 -10.87 7.88
N SER A 217 7.31 -11.09 6.80
CA SER A 217 8.32 -10.14 6.31
C SER A 217 7.69 -8.79 5.96
N ASN A 218 6.48 -8.78 5.38
CA ASN A 218 5.73 -7.55 5.14
C ASN A 218 5.33 -6.86 6.46
N ALA A 219 4.90 -7.60 7.48
CA ALA A 219 4.56 -7.03 8.77
C ALA A 219 5.80 -6.48 9.53
N VAL A 220 6.96 -7.12 9.34
CA VAL A 220 8.25 -6.61 9.84
C VAL A 220 8.64 -5.31 9.13
N ALA A 221 8.43 -5.22 7.81
CA ALA A 221 8.66 -3.99 7.06
C ALA A 221 7.78 -2.82 7.53
N GLN A 222 6.64 -3.11 8.16
CA GLN A 222 5.76 -2.13 8.81
C GLN A 222 6.16 -1.81 10.27
N GLY A 223 7.25 -2.38 10.78
CA GLY A 223 7.80 -2.07 12.12
C GLY A 223 7.22 -2.89 13.27
N SER A 224 6.53 -4.01 13.00
CA SER A 224 5.95 -4.82 14.08
C SER A 224 7.00 -5.68 14.79
N THR A 225 7.22 -5.39 16.08
CA THR A 225 8.06 -6.20 16.98
C THR A 225 7.55 -7.64 17.07
N THR A 226 6.23 -7.81 17.18
CA THR A 226 5.57 -9.12 17.25
C THR A 226 5.79 -9.93 15.98
N ALA A 227 5.68 -9.29 14.81
CA ALA A 227 5.97 -9.96 13.54
C ALA A 227 7.44 -10.38 13.44
N THR A 228 8.37 -9.55 13.95
CA THR A 228 9.82 -9.83 13.93
C THR A 228 10.13 -11.07 14.77
N LEU A 229 9.55 -11.14 15.98
CA LEU A 229 9.65 -12.30 16.85
C LEU A 229 9.08 -13.56 16.19
N LEU A 230 7.88 -13.48 15.61
CA LEU A 230 7.26 -14.62 14.93
C LEU A 230 8.10 -15.08 13.73
N LEU A 231 8.63 -14.15 12.94
CA LEU A 231 9.50 -14.46 11.82
C LEU A 231 10.77 -15.18 12.29
N ALA A 232 11.39 -14.74 13.39
CA ALA A 232 12.53 -15.42 14.00
C ALA A 232 12.21 -16.88 14.35
N LYS A 233 11.06 -17.12 14.99
CA LYS A 233 10.59 -18.48 15.34
C LYS A 233 10.42 -19.38 14.12
N THR A 234 10.05 -18.83 12.97
CA THR A 234 9.93 -19.63 11.73
C THR A 234 11.27 -20.03 11.13
N TYR A 235 12.40 -19.43 11.52
CA TYR A 235 13.74 -19.81 11.05
C TYR A 235 14.51 -20.66 12.08
N ASP A 236 14.11 -20.62 13.35
CA ASP A 236 14.72 -21.37 14.43
C ASP A 236 14.54 -22.89 14.23
N PRO A 237 15.63 -23.68 14.08
CA PRO A 237 15.55 -25.12 13.83
C PRO A 237 14.85 -25.90 14.94
N GLU A 238 15.00 -25.49 16.19
CA GLU A 238 14.43 -26.20 17.33
C GLU A 238 12.91 -25.99 17.38
N LEU A 239 12.47 -24.73 17.19
CA LEU A 239 11.05 -24.41 17.14
C LEU A 239 10.40 -24.93 15.86
N LEU A 240 11.11 -24.96 14.74
CA LEU A 240 10.65 -25.60 13.51
C LEU A 240 10.41 -27.09 13.72
N ALA A 241 11.32 -27.80 14.39
CA ALA A 241 11.17 -29.23 14.67
C ALA A 241 10.04 -29.53 15.68
N GLN A 242 9.79 -28.62 16.63
CA GLN A 242 8.76 -28.81 17.66
C GLN A 242 7.35 -28.43 17.18
N ALA A 243 7.22 -27.29 16.48
CA ALA A 243 5.92 -26.69 16.16
C ALA A 243 5.45 -26.96 14.73
N TYR A 244 6.35 -27.35 13.83
CA TYR A 244 6.06 -27.49 12.41
C TYR A 244 6.66 -28.76 11.80
N ASN A 245 6.27 -29.05 10.57
CA ASN A 245 6.84 -30.19 9.85
C ASN A 245 8.24 -29.81 9.33
N PRO A 246 9.33 -30.47 9.76
CA PRO A 246 10.71 -30.08 9.41
C PRO A 246 11.01 -30.11 7.90
N SER A 247 10.19 -30.78 7.10
CA SER A 247 10.30 -30.82 5.64
C SER A 247 9.72 -29.59 4.93
N ALA A 248 8.93 -28.75 5.62
CA ALA A 248 8.17 -27.67 4.97
C ALA A 248 9.00 -26.42 4.67
N ALA A 249 10.12 -26.20 5.36
CA ALA A 249 11.05 -25.10 5.06
C ALA A 249 12.43 -25.33 5.64
N ALA A 250 13.47 -24.87 4.93
CA ALA A 250 14.84 -24.91 5.44
C ALA A 250 14.99 -24.02 6.70
N PRO A 251 15.55 -24.55 7.80
CA PRO A 251 15.91 -23.77 8.97
C PRO A 251 17.14 -22.89 8.69
N ASP A 252 17.25 -21.77 9.39
CA ASP A 252 18.40 -20.84 9.31
C ASP A 252 18.63 -20.19 10.67
N LEU A 253 19.50 -20.79 11.48
CA LEU A 253 19.79 -20.33 12.84
C LEU A 253 20.42 -18.93 12.84
N ALA A 254 21.33 -18.64 11.91
CA ALA A 254 22.02 -17.36 11.85
C ALA A 254 21.03 -16.20 11.57
N ARG A 255 20.04 -16.46 10.71
CA ARG A 255 18.97 -15.49 10.46
C ARG A 255 18.00 -15.37 11.62
N ALA A 256 17.69 -16.47 12.30
CA ALA A 256 16.87 -16.44 13.52
C ALA A 256 17.53 -15.59 14.61
N GLU A 257 18.83 -15.76 14.88
CA GLU A 257 19.61 -14.96 15.84
C GLU A 257 19.47 -13.46 15.58
N LYS A 258 19.72 -13.01 14.34
CA LYS A 258 19.60 -11.59 13.97
C LYS A 258 18.19 -11.03 14.18
N LEU A 259 17.17 -11.81 13.86
CA LEU A 259 15.78 -11.40 14.05
C LEU A 259 15.41 -11.34 15.54
N TYR A 260 15.92 -12.28 16.36
CA TYR A 260 15.76 -12.21 17.81
C TYR A 260 16.47 -11.01 18.42
N GLU A 261 17.69 -10.67 17.97
CA GLU A 261 18.38 -9.45 18.40
C GLU A 261 17.57 -8.19 18.07
N SER A 262 17.04 -8.11 16.85
CA SER A 262 16.18 -7.00 16.43
C SER A 262 14.91 -6.90 17.27
N ALA A 263 14.23 -8.02 17.54
CA ALA A 263 13.01 -8.03 18.34
C ALA A 263 13.29 -7.70 19.82
N ALA A 264 14.40 -8.17 20.37
CA ALA A 264 14.83 -7.86 21.73
C ALA A 264 15.18 -6.37 21.88
N GLY A 265 15.89 -5.80 20.91
CA GLY A 265 16.19 -4.36 20.86
C GLY A 265 14.94 -3.49 20.76
N ALA A 266 13.87 -4.01 20.15
CA ALA A 266 12.56 -3.38 20.08
C ALA A 266 11.62 -3.71 21.28
N GLY A 267 12.15 -4.29 22.35
CA GLY A 267 11.45 -4.50 23.62
C GLY A 267 10.79 -5.87 23.82
N SER A 268 11.03 -6.85 22.94
CA SER A 268 10.50 -8.21 23.13
C SER A 268 11.30 -8.98 24.17
N PHE A 269 10.71 -9.19 25.36
CA PHE A 269 11.30 -10.02 26.41
C PHE A 269 11.49 -11.47 25.94
N GLU A 270 10.52 -12.04 25.22
CA GLU A 270 10.60 -13.41 24.71
C GLU A 270 11.79 -13.59 23.75
N ALA A 271 12.04 -12.61 22.88
CA ALA A 271 13.20 -12.65 21.99
C ALA A 271 14.52 -12.64 22.77
N ALA A 272 14.62 -11.82 23.83
CA ALA A 272 15.80 -11.75 24.67
C ALA A 272 16.06 -13.08 25.39
N THR A 273 15.02 -13.71 25.95
CA THR A 273 15.13 -15.02 26.59
C THR A 273 15.59 -16.10 25.61
N ARG A 274 15.03 -16.13 24.39
CA ARG A 274 15.44 -17.12 23.39
C ARG A 274 16.88 -16.90 22.93
N LEU A 275 17.30 -15.65 22.76
CA LEU A 275 18.68 -15.30 22.41
C LEU A 275 19.69 -15.79 23.47
N GLU A 276 19.35 -15.65 24.76
CA GLU A 276 20.17 -16.14 25.86
C GLU A 276 20.29 -17.68 25.84
N GLN A 277 19.20 -18.39 25.56
CA GLN A 277 19.22 -19.84 25.40
C GLN A 277 20.12 -20.28 24.24
N LEU A 278 20.02 -19.63 23.07
CA LEU A 278 20.85 -19.94 21.91
C LEU A 278 22.34 -19.72 22.20
N ARG A 279 22.68 -18.66 22.94
CA ARG A 279 24.05 -18.38 23.38
C ARG A 279 24.60 -19.42 24.35
N LYS A 280 23.75 -19.97 25.21
CA LYS A 280 24.14 -20.99 26.19
C LYS A 280 24.35 -22.38 25.55
N ASN A 281 23.65 -22.66 24.45
CA ASN A 281 23.69 -23.95 23.77
C ASN A 281 24.76 -24.02 22.65
N ARG A 282 25.60 -22.99 22.52
CA ARG A 282 26.68 -22.89 21.53
C ARG A 282 28.02 -23.30 22.15
#